data_AF-A0A060XD11-F1
#
_entry.id   AF-A0A060XD11-F1
#
_cell.length_a   1.000
_cell.length_b   1.000
_cell.length_c   1.000
_cell.angle_alpha   90.00
_cell.angle_beta   90.00
_cell.angle_gamma   90.00
#
_symmetry.space_group_name_H-M   'P 1'
#
loop_
_entity.id
_entity.type
_entity.pdbx_description
1 polymer ?
#
loop_
_entity_poly.entity_id
_entity_poly.type
_entity_poly.pdbx_seq_one_letter_code
_entity_poly.pdbx_strand_id
1 'polypeptide(L)'
;MSSSNKNKDNFVDKTGGRLCCSKNYMEISKLRKENAYLRKSLDELSPQKGERSDSGNNKLLLEKILSLETLREKNAQQLLARDQEICSLWQQAHAAEGETVADLQAQIDHYVREADQRKKLFQSLQAETEDVKNKLVSVSAKCQELDSRPGAKQQSCPSDGQVLTTSTAMSQDHLTDALEKNQQWLAYDQQREAYVKVVLARVFGLEQQLNQAKQALAQQHKDAHSEERSVQIQKHYEKLLLTTKRELETQREQVNTAQRQLSELQCRYEEKQREVGEVRQQFQAERLSIWQSVQKEKRRSGDREGHLWDDMEELQARLEEKETRSAELLVQVNLLQKSLLSLHEEQKRVTILEQQIQVSAKDLEDEKRDCQYLQQQLHKRSKESVTSHSQVPKLLDESFLECPSCRAQYPTRHHRELLAHLEHCL
;
A
#
# COMPACT_ATOMS: atom_id res chain seq x y z
N MET A 1 64.35 -31.21 39.79
CA MET A 1 63.29 -31.81 40.63
C MET A 1 62.01 -31.73 39.82
N SER A 2 61.30 -32.77 39.43
CA SER A 2 61.35 -34.22 39.60
C SER A 2 60.59 -34.77 38.38
N SER A 3 61.09 -35.83 37.72
CA SER A 3 60.47 -37.16 37.68
C SER A 3 59.00 -37.18 37.21
N SER A 4 58.50 -38.04 36.34
CA SER A 4 58.94 -39.25 35.67
C SER A 4 57.68 -39.76 34.96
N ASN A 5 57.75 -40.25 33.73
CA ASN A 5 57.33 -41.62 33.41
C ASN A 5 57.24 -41.84 31.91
N LYS A 6 58.16 -42.71 31.48
CA LYS A 6 57.98 -43.64 30.37
C LYS A 6 56.75 -44.50 30.64
N ASN A 7 55.94 -44.76 29.62
CA ASN A 7 55.34 -46.08 29.43
C ASN A 7 55.38 -46.42 27.93
N LYS A 8 56.33 -47.29 27.61
CA LYS A 8 56.34 -48.15 26.42
C LYS A 8 55.37 -49.28 26.71
N ASP A 9 54.28 -49.37 25.97
CA ASP A 9 53.53 -50.62 25.88
C ASP A 9 53.78 -51.25 24.51
N ASN A 10 54.61 -52.29 24.58
CA ASN A 10 54.78 -53.30 23.56
C ASN A 10 53.50 -54.14 23.49
N PHE A 11 52.78 -54.09 22.38
CA PHE A 11 51.77 -55.10 22.04
C PHE A 11 52.29 -55.94 20.88
N VAL A 12 52.75 -57.15 21.19
CA VAL A 12 53.23 -58.16 20.23
C VAL A 12 52.23 -59.31 20.17
N ASP A 13 51.81 -59.58 18.93
CA ASP A 13 51.28 -60.80 18.32
C ASP A 13 50.03 -61.51 18.87
N LYS A 14 49.03 -61.65 17.98
CA LYS A 14 48.70 -62.94 17.34
C LYS A 14 47.45 -62.82 16.46
N THR A 15 47.65 -62.83 15.13
CA THR A 15 46.89 -63.70 14.21
C THR A 15 47.62 -63.71 12.87
N GLY A 16 48.33 -64.81 12.62
CA GLY A 16 48.83 -65.15 11.29
C GLY A 16 47.67 -65.50 10.37
N GLY A 17 47.32 -64.56 9.49
CA GLY A 17 46.51 -64.81 8.30
C GLY A 17 47.35 -64.43 7.09
N ARG A 18 47.84 -65.44 6.37
CA ARG A 18 48.62 -65.32 5.14
C ARG A 18 47.76 -64.63 4.08
N LEU A 19 47.89 -63.32 3.90
CA LEU A 19 47.27 -62.57 2.80
C LEU A 19 48.36 -62.10 1.82
N CYS A 20 48.14 -62.46 0.55
CA CYS A 20 48.99 -62.16 -0.59
C CYS A 20 49.24 -60.64 -0.72
N CYS A 21 50.47 -60.21 -0.42
CA CYS A 21 50.85 -58.81 -0.24
C CYS A 21 51.32 -58.17 -1.56
N SER A 22 50.38 -57.77 -2.42
CA SER A 22 50.73 -56.92 -3.59
C SER A 22 49.75 -55.76 -3.78
N LYS A 23 48.43 -56.00 -3.71
CA LYS A 23 47.42 -54.93 -3.91
C LYS A 23 47.34 -53.92 -2.74
N ASN A 24 47.26 -54.39 -1.50
CA ASN A 24 47.14 -53.51 -0.32
C ASN A 24 48.37 -52.61 -0.12
N TYR A 25 49.56 -53.10 -0.49
CA TYR A 25 50.81 -52.33 -0.40
C TYR A 25 50.86 -51.17 -1.42
N MET A 26 50.35 -51.39 -2.64
CA MET A 26 50.24 -50.33 -3.64
C MET A 26 49.24 -49.24 -3.25
N GLU A 27 48.12 -49.61 -2.63
CA GLU A 27 47.07 -48.68 -2.23
C GLU A 27 47.51 -47.80 -1.05
N ILE A 28 48.19 -48.39 -0.05
CA ILE A 28 48.83 -47.65 1.03
C ILE A 28 49.91 -46.70 0.50
N SER A 29 50.66 -47.11 -0.52
CA SER A 29 51.67 -46.27 -1.17
C SER A 29 51.05 -45.08 -1.93
N LYS A 30 49.91 -45.28 -2.60
CA LYS A 30 49.14 -44.20 -3.23
C LYS A 30 48.60 -43.21 -2.22
N LEU A 31 47.95 -43.68 -1.16
CA LEU A 31 47.42 -42.83 -0.09
C LEU A 31 48.52 -42.04 0.62
N ARG A 32 49.72 -42.62 0.81
CA ARG A 32 50.88 -41.88 1.33
C ARG A 32 51.36 -40.77 0.41
N LYS A 33 51.34 -41.00 -0.91
CA LYS A 33 51.70 -39.96 -1.90
C LYS A 33 50.65 -38.85 -1.97
N GLU A 34 49.37 -39.19 -1.91
CA GLU A 34 48.28 -38.23 -1.84
C GLU A 34 48.33 -37.40 -0.55
N ASN A 35 48.55 -38.03 0.60
CA ASN A 35 48.73 -37.31 1.86
C ASN A 35 49.94 -36.38 1.84
N ALA A 36 51.05 -36.82 1.23
CA ALA A 36 52.23 -35.97 1.07
C ALA A 36 51.95 -34.79 0.13
N TYR A 37 51.19 -35.00 -0.95
CA TYR A 37 50.76 -33.95 -1.87
C TYR A 37 49.80 -32.96 -1.21
N LEU A 38 48.80 -33.44 -0.48
CA LEU A 38 47.85 -32.61 0.27
C LEU A 38 48.54 -31.81 1.37
N ARG A 39 49.51 -32.41 2.08
CA ARG A 39 50.34 -31.68 3.05
C ARG A 39 51.16 -30.59 2.36
N LYS A 40 51.79 -30.88 1.23
CA LYS A 40 52.52 -29.88 0.44
C LYS A 40 51.62 -28.74 -0.05
N SER A 41 50.43 -29.08 -0.54
CA SER A 41 49.45 -28.09 -1.00
C SER A 41 48.91 -27.25 0.17
N LEU A 42 48.72 -27.85 1.34
CA LEU A 42 48.34 -27.13 2.55
C LEU A 42 49.46 -26.20 3.04
N ASP A 43 50.71 -26.68 3.02
CA ASP A 43 51.91 -25.90 3.37
C ASP A 43 52.21 -24.78 2.35
N GLU A 44 51.80 -24.93 1.08
CA GLU A 44 51.85 -23.88 0.05
C GLU A 44 50.73 -22.85 0.19
N LEU A 45 49.56 -23.24 0.72
CA LEU A 45 48.44 -22.33 1.02
C LEU A 45 48.58 -21.62 2.38
N SER A 46 49.36 -22.18 3.30
CA SER A 46 49.54 -21.66 4.66
C SER A 46 50.40 -20.39 4.82
N PRO A 47 51.39 -20.03 3.97
CA PRO A 47 52.20 -18.83 4.20
C PRO A 47 51.51 -17.55 3.71
N GLN A 48 50.48 -17.67 2.85
CA GLN A 48 49.91 -16.52 2.14
C GLN A 48 48.73 -15.86 2.87
N LYS A 49 48.26 -16.44 3.98
CA LYS A 49 47.12 -15.91 4.77
C LYS A 49 47.51 -15.26 6.11
N GLY A 50 48.79 -15.21 6.45
CA GLY A 50 49.24 -14.87 7.80
C GLY A 50 49.84 -13.48 7.99
N GLU A 51 50.81 -13.06 7.18
CA GLU A 51 51.77 -12.07 7.67
C GLU A 51 52.30 -11.14 6.56
N ARG A 52 51.62 -10.01 6.31
CA ARG A 52 52.21 -8.66 6.10
C ARG A 52 51.27 -7.64 5.41
N SER A 53 50.29 -8.06 4.61
CA SER A 53 49.41 -7.12 3.87
C SER A 53 48.05 -6.87 4.52
N ASP A 54 47.50 -7.84 5.25
CA ASP A 54 46.15 -7.72 5.84
C ASP A 54 46.12 -6.95 7.17
N SER A 55 47.23 -6.89 7.91
CA SER A 55 47.27 -6.18 9.21
C SER A 55 47.03 -4.67 9.07
N GLY A 56 47.62 -4.03 8.05
CA GLY A 56 47.42 -2.59 7.78
C GLY A 56 46.01 -2.28 7.31
N ASN A 57 45.47 -3.09 6.39
CA ASN A 57 44.11 -2.95 5.89
C ASN A 57 43.07 -3.20 6.99
N ASN A 58 43.27 -4.22 7.82
CA ASN A 58 42.38 -4.51 8.94
C ASN A 58 42.41 -3.40 10.00
N LYS A 59 43.56 -2.79 10.27
CA LYS A 59 43.66 -1.63 11.18
C LYS A 59 42.90 -0.42 10.65
N LEU A 60 43.06 -0.10 9.36
CA LEU A 60 42.33 1.00 8.71
C LEU A 60 40.81 0.76 8.68
N LEU A 61 40.38 -0.47 8.44
CA LEU A 61 38.96 -0.84 8.51
C LEU A 61 38.40 -0.68 9.92
N LEU A 62 39.15 -1.08 10.95
CA LEU A 62 38.74 -0.92 12.34
C LEU A 62 38.62 0.57 12.72
N GLU A 63 39.59 1.39 12.34
CA GLU A 63 39.54 2.85 12.54
C GLU A 63 38.35 3.47 11.80
N LYS A 64 38.05 3.00 10.58
CA LYS A 64 36.89 3.47 9.82
C LYS A 64 35.57 3.08 10.51
N ILE A 65 35.45 1.86 11.01
CA ILE A 65 34.27 1.39 11.76
C ILE A 65 34.06 2.26 13.00
N LEU A 66 35.11 2.46 13.81
CA LEU A 66 35.04 3.29 15.02
C LEU A 66 34.63 4.74 14.71
N SER A 67 35.15 5.33 13.62
CA SER A 67 34.75 6.68 13.20
C SER A 67 33.28 6.76 12.80
N LEU A 68 32.76 5.74 12.13
CA LEU A 68 31.37 5.65 11.69
C LEU A 68 30.44 5.39 12.88
N GLU A 69 30.83 4.55 13.82
CA GLU A 69 30.09 4.32 15.07
C GLU A 69 30.00 5.59 15.91
N THR A 70 31.10 6.33 16.03
CA THR A 70 31.12 7.62 16.74
C THR A 70 30.20 8.64 16.07
N LEU A 71 30.21 8.71 14.74
CA LEU A 71 29.33 9.62 14.00
C LEU A 71 27.87 9.20 14.12
N ARG A 72 27.58 7.90 14.06
CA ARG A 72 26.23 7.35 14.25
C ARG A 72 25.69 7.71 15.64
N GLU A 73 26.51 7.57 16.68
CA GLU A 73 26.14 7.91 18.05
C GLU A 73 25.85 9.41 18.19
N LYS A 74 26.71 10.28 17.63
CA LYS A 74 26.46 11.73 17.60
C LYS A 74 25.17 12.08 16.88
N ASN A 75 24.90 11.46 15.73
CA ASN A 75 23.67 11.67 14.98
C ASN A 75 22.44 11.20 15.78
N ALA A 76 22.53 10.06 16.47
CA ALA A 76 21.45 9.57 17.33
C ALA A 76 21.15 10.54 18.49
N GLN A 77 22.19 11.07 19.14
CA GLN A 77 22.03 12.06 20.20
C GLN A 77 21.42 13.38 19.68
N GLN A 78 21.82 13.83 18.49
CA GLN A 78 21.22 15.01 17.86
C GLN A 78 19.75 14.79 17.51
N LEU A 79 19.39 13.61 16.98
CA LEU A 79 18.00 13.26 16.69
C LEU A 79 17.15 13.27 17.97
N LEU A 80 17.64 12.65 19.06
CA LEU A 80 16.94 12.67 20.35
C LEU A 80 16.74 14.09 20.89
N ALA A 81 17.74 14.97 20.76
CA ALA A 81 17.59 16.37 21.16
C ALA A 81 16.54 17.10 20.31
N ARG A 82 16.52 16.86 18.99
CA ARG A 82 15.50 17.44 18.10
C ARG A 82 14.10 16.88 18.39
N ASP A 83 13.98 15.60 18.70
CA ASP A 83 12.71 14.99 19.08
C ASP A 83 12.18 15.57 20.39
N GLN A 84 13.05 15.88 21.36
CA GLN A 84 12.68 16.58 22.60
C GLN A 84 12.22 18.02 22.32
N GLU A 85 12.93 18.75 21.46
CA GLU A 85 12.51 20.10 21.03
C GLU A 85 11.14 20.06 20.35
N ILE A 86 10.93 19.11 19.42
CA ILE A 86 9.63 18.91 18.75
C ILE A 86 8.54 18.63 19.79
N CYS A 87 8.77 17.74 20.75
CA CYS A 87 7.81 17.47 21.82
C CYS A 87 7.47 18.74 22.63
N SER A 88 8.46 19.56 22.95
CA SER A 88 8.26 20.81 23.70
C SER A 88 7.43 21.84 22.90
N LEU A 89 7.69 21.97 21.60
CA LEU A 89 6.95 22.86 20.70
C LEU A 89 5.51 22.39 20.53
N TRP A 90 5.27 21.08 20.43
CA TRP A 90 3.92 20.52 20.40
C TRP A 90 3.14 20.84 21.67
N GLN A 91 3.76 20.70 22.86
CA GLN A 91 3.12 21.04 24.12
C GLN A 91 2.78 22.53 24.22
N GLN A 92 3.68 23.41 23.77
CA GLN A 92 3.43 24.86 23.74
C GLN A 92 2.32 25.24 22.77
N ALA A 93 2.30 24.63 21.58
CA ALA A 93 1.23 24.84 20.60
C ALA A 93 -0.12 24.40 21.16
N HIS A 94 -0.20 23.21 21.78
CA HIS A 94 -1.43 22.74 22.41
C HIS A 94 -1.90 23.58 23.58
N ALA A 95 -0.98 24.12 24.39
CA ALA A 95 -1.33 25.04 25.48
C ALA A 95 -1.91 26.36 24.94
N ALA A 96 -1.25 26.96 23.94
CA ALA A 96 -1.69 28.21 23.33
C ALA A 96 -3.01 28.05 22.53
N GLU A 97 -3.17 26.94 21.80
CA GLU A 97 -4.44 26.60 21.14
C GLU A 97 -5.55 26.35 22.16
N GLY A 98 -5.26 25.67 23.26
CA GLY A 98 -6.22 25.42 24.34
C GLY A 98 -6.75 26.71 24.98
N GLU A 99 -5.86 27.65 25.29
CA GLU A 99 -6.22 28.96 25.87
C GLU A 99 -7.04 29.80 24.88
N THR A 100 -6.58 29.93 23.62
CA THR A 100 -7.28 30.72 22.60
C THR A 100 -8.66 30.14 22.25
N VAL A 101 -8.79 28.82 22.17
CA VAL A 101 -10.07 28.14 21.93
C VAL A 101 -11.02 28.33 23.12
N ALA A 102 -10.51 28.26 24.35
CA ALA A 102 -11.32 28.49 25.56
C ALA A 102 -11.84 29.94 25.63
N ASP A 103 -11.01 30.92 25.30
CA ASP A 103 -11.40 32.34 25.27
C ASP A 103 -12.47 32.62 24.21
N LEU A 104 -12.28 32.08 23.00
CA LEU A 104 -13.28 32.20 21.93
C LEU A 104 -14.59 31.51 22.31
N GLN A 105 -14.54 30.34 22.95
CA GLN A 105 -15.72 29.64 23.43
C GLN A 105 -16.46 30.46 24.50
N ALA A 106 -15.75 31.03 25.47
CA ALA A 106 -16.34 31.90 26.48
C ALA A 106 -16.99 33.16 25.88
N GLN A 107 -16.39 33.70 24.82
CA GLN A 107 -16.95 34.84 24.09
C GLN A 107 -18.23 34.49 23.33
N ILE A 108 -18.29 33.31 22.70
CA ILE A 108 -19.52 32.79 22.07
C ILE A 108 -20.62 32.61 23.13
N ASP A 109 -20.31 32.00 24.26
CA ASP A 109 -21.27 31.78 25.35
C ASP A 109 -21.77 33.09 25.97
N HIS A 110 -20.93 34.13 25.99
CA HIS A 110 -21.35 35.49 26.35
C HIS A 110 -22.38 36.05 25.36
N TYR A 111 -22.08 36.02 24.05
CA TYR A 111 -23.01 36.52 23.03
C TYR A 111 -24.33 35.77 22.99
N VAL A 112 -24.32 34.45 23.23
CA VAL A 112 -25.54 33.65 23.34
C VAL A 112 -26.40 34.11 24.51
N ARG A 113 -25.80 34.30 25.71
CA ARG A 113 -26.53 34.80 26.88
C ARG A 113 -27.10 36.20 26.67
N GLU A 114 -26.36 37.08 26.01
CA GLU A 114 -26.82 38.42 25.68
C GLU A 114 -28.00 38.40 24.69
N ALA A 115 -27.93 37.54 23.66
CA ALA A 115 -29.03 37.34 22.72
C ALA A 115 -30.31 36.83 23.41
N ASP A 116 -30.17 35.89 24.35
CA ASP A 116 -31.29 35.39 25.16
C ASP A 116 -31.90 36.48 26.04
N GLN A 117 -31.07 37.34 26.65
CA GLN A 117 -31.58 38.49 27.41
C GLN A 117 -32.35 39.47 26.52
N ARG A 118 -31.81 39.82 25.34
CA ARG A 118 -32.50 40.68 24.37
C ARG A 118 -33.83 40.08 23.91
N LYS A 119 -33.88 38.75 23.69
CA LYS A 119 -35.11 38.03 23.33
C LYS A 119 -36.17 38.13 24.43
N LYS A 120 -35.79 37.97 25.71
CA LYS A 120 -36.72 38.13 26.84
C LYS A 120 -37.27 39.55 26.94
N LEU A 121 -36.42 40.57 26.76
CA LEU A 121 -36.85 41.97 26.74
C LEU A 121 -37.83 42.24 25.58
N PHE A 122 -37.54 41.70 24.39
CA PHE A 122 -38.44 41.83 23.25
C PHE A 122 -39.81 41.19 23.52
N GLN A 123 -39.85 40.01 24.13
CA GLN A 123 -41.10 39.37 24.53
C GLN A 123 -41.91 40.21 25.53
N SER A 124 -41.25 40.86 26.49
CA SER A 124 -41.90 41.76 27.45
C SER A 124 -42.50 42.99 26.74
N LEU A 125 -41.73 43.64 25.88
CA LEU A 125 -42.18 44.81 25.13
C LEU A 125 -43.33 44.47 24.18
N GLN A 126 -43.30 43.28 23.58
CA GLN A 126 -44.38 42.78 22.74
C GLN A 126 -45.68 42.62 23.56
N ALA A 127 -45.60 42.06 24.77
CA ALA A 127 -46.76 41.92 25.64
C ALA A 127 -47.34 43.29 26.06
N GLU A 128 -46.50 44.26 26.40
CA GLU A 128 -46.93 45.63 26.72
C GLU A 128 -47.59 46.31 25.51
N THR A 129 -47.05 46.10 24.30
CA THR A 129 -47.61 46.66 23.07
C THR A 129 -49.02 46.13 22.79
N GLU A 130 -49.24 44.82 22.97
CA GLU A 130 -50.57 44.23 22.82
C GLU A 130 -51.56 44.72 23.89
N ASP A 131 -51.11 44.93 25.13
CA ASP A 131 -51.95 45.53 26.18
C ASP A 131 -52.39 46.97 25.83
N VAL A 132 -51.47 47.80 25.34
CA VAL A 132 -51.79 49.17 24.87
C VAL A 132 -52.77 49.14 23.70
N LYS A 133 -52.58 48.23 22.74
CA LYS A 133 -53.48 48.06 21.61
C LYS A 133 -54.90 47.68 22.06
N ASN A 134 -55.02 46.77 23.02
CA ASN A 134 -56.32 46.39 23.60
C ASN A 134 -57.00 47.58 24.29
N LYS A 135 -56.24 48.40 25.04
CA LYS A 135 -56.75 49.64 25.66
C LYS A 135 -57.24 50.64 24.61
N LEU A 136 -56.50 50.83 23.52
CA LEU A 136 -56.89 51.73 22.43
C LEU A 136 -58.20 51.31 21.76
N VAL A 137 -58.36 50.01 21.48
CA VAL A 137 -59.61 49.46 20.92
C VAL A 137 -60.79 49.75 21.85
N SER A 138 -60.62 49.59 23.17
CA SER A 138 -61.67 49.91 24.15
C SER A 138 -62.05 51.39 24.16
N VAL A 139 -61.07 52.30 24.05
CA VAL A 139 -61.34 53.74 23.97
C VAL A 139 -62.05 54.09 22.66
N SER A 140 -61.60 53.53 21.54
CA SER A 140 -62.20 53.76 20.22
C SER A 140 -63.68 53.34 20.19
N ALA A 141 -64.02 52.18 20.77
CA ALA A 141 -65.41 51.72 20.90
C ALA A 141 -66.28 52.72 21.70
N LYS A 142 -65.76 53.26 22.80
CA LYS A 142 -66.48 54.26 23.61
C LYS A 142 -66.71 55.58 22.86
N CYS A 143 -65.76 56.02 22.04
CA CYS A 143 -65.93 57.20 21.20
C CYS A 143 -67.04 57.01 20.15
N GLN A 144 -67.11 55.83 19.51
CA GLN A 144 -68.14 55.52 18.52
C GLN A 144 -69.55 55.45 19.10
N GLU A 145 -69.70 55.00 20.35
CA GLU A 145 -70.98 55.02 21.07
C GLU A 145 -71.50 56.45 21.31
N LEU A 146 -70.60 57.42 21.54
CA LEU A 146 -70.97 58.82 21.78
C LEU A 146 -71.44 59.54 20.51
N ASP A 147 -70.86 59.22 19.35
CA ASP A 147 -71.21 59.82 18.06
C ASP A 147 -72.55 59.30 17.50
N SER A 148 -73.04 58.14 17.96
CA SER A 148 -74.24 57.50 17.41
C SER A 148 -75.58 58.02 17.99
N ARG A 149 -75.58 59.13 18.73
CA ARG A 149 -76.79 59.68 19.40
C ARG A 149 -77.52 60.71 18.52
N PRO A 150 -78.80 60.49 18.12
CA PRO A 150 -79.45 61.34 17.12
C PRO A 150 -80.10 62.61 17.72
N GLY A 151 -79.88 63.76 17.06
CA GLY A 151 -80.55 65.03 17.38
C GLY A 151 -80.51 66.05 16.23
N ALA A 152 -81.71 66.38 15.73
CA ALA A 152 -82.12 67.56 14.95
C ALA A 152 -81.85 67.61 13.42
N LYS A 153 -82.89 67.19 12.70
CA LYS A 153 -83.22 67.38 11.28
C LYS A 153 -83.61 68.84 10.97
N GLN A 154 -83.52 69.25 9.70
CA GLN A 154 -84.68 69.61 8.82
C GLN A 154 -84.21 70.41 7.59
N GLN A 155 -84.87 70.44 6.43
CA GLN A 155 -85.79 69.55 5.71
C GLN A 155 -86.08 70.28 4.39
N SER A 156 -85.77 69.63 3.27
CA SER A 156 -86.20 69.97 1.92
C SER A 156 -87.69 69.68 1.70
N CYS A 157 -88.33 70.29 0.69
CA CYS A 157 -89.10 69.62 -0.37
C CYS A 157 -89.72 70.60 -1.41
N PRO A 158 -90.08 70.13 -2.63
CA PRO A 158 -89.79 70.79 -3.91
C PRO A 158 -90.99 70.85 -4.91
N SER A 159 -90.67 71.10 -6.20
CA SER A 159 -91.38 70.64 -7.44
C SER A 159 -92.56 71.48 -7.97
N ASP A 160 -92.82 71.68 -9.29
CA ASP A 160 -92.51 70.90 -10.51
C ASP A 160 -92.69 71.70 -11.83
N GLY A 161 -92.10 71.20 -12.94
CA GLY A 161 -92.58 71.30 -14.33
C GLY A 161 -91.86 72.32 -15.25
N GLN A 162 -90.77 72.02 -15.98
CA GLN A 162 -90.60 71.06 -17.09
C GLN A 162 -91.69 71.21 -18.18
N VAL A 163 -91.54 71.86 -19.35
CA VAL A 163 -90.65 71.51 -20.50
C VAL A 163 -90.50 72.66 -21.56
N LEU A 164 -90.76 73.95 -21.26
CA LEU A 164 -90.03 75.06 -21.97
C LEU A 164 -88.60 75.23 -21.41
N THR A 165 -88.25 74.34 -20.50
CA THR A 165 -87.33 74.52 -19.40
C THR A 165 -86.00 73.86 -19.62
N THR A 166 -85.74 73.04 -20.64
CA THR A 166 -84.39 72.50 -20.78
C THR A 166 -83.40 73.60 -21.18
N SER A 167 -83.74 74.48 -22.12
CA SER A 167 -82.87 75.61 -22.46
C SER A 167 -82.92 76.72 -21.41
N THR A 168 -84.13 77.13 -20.99
CA THR A 168 -84.30 78.19 -19.97
C THR A 168 -83.87 77.74 -18.59
N ALA A 169 -84.17 76.50 -18.16
CA ALA A 169 -83.66 75.98 -16.89
C ALA A 169 -82.17 75.64 -16.97
N MET A 170 -81.59 75.16 -18.08
CA MET A 170 -80.11 75.10 -18.14
C MET A 170 -79.49 76.50 -18.03
N SER A 171 -80.05 77.53 -18.68
CA SER A 171 -79.55 78.91 -18.49
C SER A 171 -79.78 79.44 -17.07
N GLN A 172 -80.90 79.08 -16.45
CA GLN A 172 -81.24 79.47 -15.08
C GLN A 172 -80.41 78.69 -14.04
N ASP A 173 -80.07 77.44 -14.32
CA ASP A 173 -79.18 76.57 -13.54
C ASP A 173 -77.74 77.08 -13.65
N HIS A 174 -77.27 77.48 -14.84
CA HIS A 174 -75.97 78.13 -14.99
C HIS A 174 -75.93 79.50 -14.30
N LEU A 175 -77.02 80.27 -14.32
CA LEU A 175 -77.09 81.56 -13.61
C LEU A 175 -77.13 81.38 -12.09
N THR A 176 -77.88 80.39 -11.59
CA THR A 176 -77.92 80.08 -10.16
C THR A 176 -76.57 79.55 -9.69
N ASP A 177 -75.92 78.65 -10.45
CA ASP A 177 -74.56 78.19 -10.20
C ASP A 177 -73.54 79.34 -10.25
N ALA A 178 -73.66 80.27 -11.21
CA ALA A 178 -72.79 81.45 -11.28
C ALA A 178 -73.01 82.44 -10.13
N LEU A 179 -74.25 82.61 -9.67
CA LEU A 179 -74.58 83.45 -8.51
C LEU A 179 -74.12 82.80 -7.21
N GLU A 180 -74.30 81.49 -7.06
CA GLU A 180 -73.81 80.73 -5.92
C GLU A 180 -72.27 80.77 -5.86
N LYS A 181 -71.59 80.58 -6.99
CA LYS A 181 -70.14 80.74 -7.09
C LYS A 181 -69.70 82.17 -6.78
N ASN A 182 -70.41 83.20 -7.25
CA ASN A 182 -70.09 84.58 -6.87
C ASN A 182 -70.26 84.82 -5.36
N GLN A 183 -71.29 84.24 -4.74
CA GLN A 183 -71.48 84.33 -3.30
C GLN A 183 -70.37 83.60 -2.53
N GLN A 184 -69.93 82.44 -3.02
CA GLN A 184 -68.77 81.72 -2.50
C GLN A 184 -67.48 82.54 -2.66
N TRP A 185 -67.26 83.19 -3.81
CA TRP A 185 -66.10 84.07 -4.04
C TRP A 185 -66.10 85.27 -3.10
N LEU A 186 -67.26 85.86 -2.84
CA LEU A 186 -67.38 86.98 -1.91
C LEU A 186 -67.08 86.54 -0.47
N ALA A 187 -67.59 85.39 -0.05
CA ALA A 187 -67.28 84.81 1.27
C ALA A 187 -65.78 84.49 1.39
N TYR A 188 -65.18 83.94 0.33
CA TYR A 188 -63.75 83.68 0.26
C TYR A 188 -62.92 84.97 0.32
N ASP A 189 -63.35 86.03 -0.36
CA ASP A 189 -62.69 87.34 -0.35
C ASP A 189 -62.70 87.95 1.06
N GLN A 190 -63.86 87.93 1.73
CA GLN A 190 -63.99 88.39 3.13
C GLN A 190 -63.12 87.59 4.09
N GLN A 191 -63.06 86.26 3.93
CA GLN A 191 -62.19 85.40 4.75
C GLN A 191 -60.72 85.71 4.49
N ARG A 192 -60.32 85.93 3.23
CA ARG A 192 -58.95 86.31 2.86
C ARG A 192 -58.58 87.66 3.46
N GLU A 193 -59.46 88.65 3.40
CA GLU A 193 -59.24 89.96 4.03
C GLU A 193 -59.07 89.84 5.55
N ALA A 194 -59.92 89.07 6.22
CA ALA A 194 -59.81 88.83 7.66
C ALA A 194 -58.48 88.16 8.01
N TYR A 195 -58.08 87.15 7.23
CA TYR A 195 -56.79 86.47 7.40
C TYR A 195 -55.60 87.44 7.24
N VAL A 196 -55.60 88.25 6.18
CA VAL A 196 -54.54 89.24 5.94
C VAL A 196 -54.47 90.26 7.08
N LYS A 197 -55.61 90.73 7.60
CA LYS A 197 -55.65 91.63 8.76
C LYS A 197 -55.01 90.99 10.01
N VAL A 198 -55.30 89.71 10.28
CA VAL A 198 -54.68 88.98 11.39
C VAL A 198 -53.18 88.81 11.19
N VAL A 199 -52.73 88.48 9.98
CA VAL A 199 -51.30 88.37 9.64
C VAL A 199 -50.60 89.72 9.83
N LEU A 200 -51.17 90.82 9.35
CA LEU A 200 -50.60 92.16 9.52
C LEU A 200 -50.51 92.56 11.00
N ALA A 201 -51.55 92.27 11.79
CA ALA A 201 -51.51 92.50 13.24
C ALA A 201 -50.42 91.68 13.93
N ARG A 202 -50.20 90.42 13.50
CA ARG A 202 -49.12 89.58 14.02
C ARG A 202 -47.75 90.10 13.62
N VAL A 203 -47.57 90.51 12.37
CA VAL A 203 -46.31 91.11 11.88
C VAL A 203 -46.00 92.38 12.66
N PHE A 204 -46.97 93.27 12.83
CA PHE A 204 -46.82 94.48 13.63
C PHE A 204 -46.45 94.18 15.09
N GLY A 205 -47.10 93.20 15.71
CA GLY A 205 -46.76 92.75 17.06
C GLY A 205 -45.33 92.21 17.18
N LEU A 206 -44.88 91.43 16.19
CA LEU A 206 -43.50 90.93 16.13
C LEU A 206 -42.48 92.04 15.90
N GLU A 207 -42.79 93.03 15.05
CA GLU A 207 -41.95 94.20 14.83
C GLU A 207 -41.79 95.03 16.12
N GLN A 208 -42.88 95.21 16.87
CA GLN A 208 -42.81 95.91 18.16
C GLN A 208 -41.95 95.13 19.16
N GLN A 209 -42.13 93.81 19.26
CA GLN A 209 -41.29 92.95 20.11
C GLN A 209 -39.81 93.01 19.71
N LEU A 210 -39.51 92.97 18.42
CA LEU A 210 -38.15 93.09 17.90
C LEU A 210 -37.53 94.44 18.26
N ASN A 211 -38.28 95.53 18.13
CA ASN A 211 -37.81 96.87 18.46
C ASN A 211 -37.57 97.05 19.96
N GLN A 212 -38.44 96.50 20.81
CA GLN A 212 -38.23 96.46 22.26
C GLN A 212 -37.00 95.62 22.65
N ALA A 213 -36.82 94.45 22.04
CA ALA A 213 -35.65 93.61 22.25
C ALA A 213 -34.36 94.31 21.81
N LYS A 214 -34.38 95.02 20.67
CA LYS A 214 -33.24 95.83 20.20
C LYS A 214 -32.90 96.97 21.17
N GLN A 215 -33.90 97.67 21.71
CA GLN A 215 -33.68 98.72 22.70
C GLN A 215 -33.12 98.16 24.02
N ALA A 216 -33.64 97.02 24.48
CA ALA A 216 -33.12 96.33 25.67
C ALA A 216 -31.66 95.88 25.48
N LEU A 217 -31.31 95.36 24.29
CA LEU A 217 -29.94 95.01 23.93
C LEU A 217 -29.03 96.25 23.88
N ALA A 218 -29.47 97.33 23.25
CA ALA A 218 -28.71 98.58 23.18
C ALA A 218 -28.45 99.18 24.57
N GLN A 219 -29.41 99.02 25.49
CA GLN A 219 -29.26 99.45 26.88
C GLN A 219 -28.29 98.54 27.66
N GLN A 220 -28.33 97.21 27.44
CA GLN A 220 -27.35 96.27 28.01
C GLN A 220 -25.92 96.53 27.50
N HIS A 221 -25.75 96.94 26.23
CA HIS A 221 -24.45 97.34 25.69
C HIS A 221 -23.95 98.70 26.22
N LYS A 222 -24.84 99.56 26.73
CA LYS A 222 -24.44 100.80 27.43
C LYS A 222 -23.97 100.55 28.86
N ASP A 223 -24.52 99.53 29.53
CA ASP A 223 -24.22 99.25 30.94
C ASP A 223 -23.13 98.18 31.14
N ALA A 224 -22.78 97.41 30.10
CA ALA A 224 -21.70 96.43 30.14
C ALA A 224 -20.55 96.81 29.20
N HIS A 225 -19.42 97.23 29.78
CA HIS A 225 -18.10 97.29 29.12
C HIS A 225 -17.90 96.09 28.15
N SER A 226 -17.97 96.35 26.84
CA SER A 226 -18.35 95.34 25.83
C SER A 226 -17.18 94.70 25.04
N GLU A 227 -15.93 95.05 25.27
CA GLU A 227 -14.80 94.49 24.50
C GLU A 227 -14.14 93.30 25.21
N GLU A 228 -13.89 93.41 26.51
CA GLU A 228 -13.10 92.42 27.25
C GLU A 228 -13.81 91.06 27.38
N ARG A 229 -15.14 91.07 27.59
CA ARG A 229 -15.96 89.86 27.65
C ARG A 229 -16.13 89.20 26.27
N SER A 230 -16.18 89.99 25.20
CA SER A 230 -16.24 89.52 23.81
C SER A 230 -14.92 88.83 23.42
N VAL A 231 -13.79 89.47 23.73
CA VAL A 231 -12.44 88.91 23.50
C VAL A 231 -12.22 87.62 24.29
N GLN A 232 -12.72 87.53 25.53
CA GLN A 232 -12.59 86.32 26.35
C GLN A 232 -13.39 85.14 25.77
N ILE A 233 -14.61 85.40 25.27
CA ILE A 233 -15.45 84.41 24.60
C ILE A 233 -14.78 83.92 23.30
N GLN A 234 -14.22 84.84 22.52
CA GLN A 234 -13.52 84.50 21.27
C GLN A 234 -12.29 83.60 21.54
N LYS A 235 -11.46 83.95 22.53
CA LYS A 235 -10.32 83.12 22.96
C LYS A 235 -10.74 81.72 23.41
N HIS A 236 -11.89 81.60 24.08
CA HIS A 236 -12.41 80.30 24.50
C HIS A 236 -12.80 79.42 23.31
N TYR A 237 -13.50 79.99 22.30
CA TYR A 237 -13.85 79.26 21.08
C TYR A 237 -12.63 78.93 20.23
N GLU A 238 -11.65 79.83 20.10
CA GLU A 238 -10.40 79.55 19.42
C GLU A 238 -9.63 78.41 20.09
N LYS A 239 -9.57 78.40 21.43
CA LYS A 239 -8.96 77.30 22.18
C LYS A 239 -9.70 75.99 21.95
N LEU A 240 -11.03 76.01 21.99
CA LEU A 240 -11.86 74.81 21.77
C LEU A 240 -11.68 74.26 20.36
N LEU A 241 -11.71 75.11 19.33
CA LEU A 241 -11.48 74.72 17.94
C LEU A 241 -10.08 74.12 17.75
N LEU A 242 -9.08 74.72 18.39
CA LEU A 242 -7.70 74.23 18.32
C LEU A 242 -7.54 72.88 19.03
N THR A 243 -8.21 72.65 20.17
CA THR A 243 -8.20 71.34 20.84
C THR A 243 -8.90 70.29 19.98
N THR A 244 -10.10 70.59 19.44
CA THR A 244 -10.82 69.64 18.58
C THR A 244 -10.05 69.32 17.30
N LYS A 245 -9.32 70.29 16.74
CA LYS A 245 -8.48 70.07 15.56
C LYS A 245 -7.32 69.13 15.85
N ARG A 246 -6.61 69.33 16.97
CA ARG A 246 -5.54 68.41 17.40
C ARG A 246 -6.07 67.02 17.67
N GLU A 247 -7.21 66.90 18.35
CA GLU A 247 -7.85 65.61 18.61
C GLU A 247 -8.20 64.89 17.31
N LEU A 248 -8.78 65.60 16.34
CA LEU A 248 -9.10 65.04 15.02
C LEU A 248 -7.83 64.61 14.26
N GLU A 249 -6.75 65.38 14.33
CA GLU A 249 -5.44 65.01 13.76
C GLU A 249 -4.89 63.74 14.43
N THR A 250 -4.93 63.62 15.75
CA THR A 250 -4.49 62.41 16.47
C THR A 250 -5.34 61.19 16.13
N GLN A 251 -6.67 61.34 16.02
CA GLN A 251 -7.56 60.27 15.60
C GLN A 251 -7.26 59.83 14.16
N ARG A 252 -6.96 60.78 13.27
CA ARG A 252 -6.57 60.49 11.89
C ARG A 252 -5.27 59.69 11.80
N GLU A 253 -4.27 60.06 12.61
CA GLU A 253 -3.01 59.32 12.70
C GLU A 253 -3.21 57.90 13.26
N GLN A 254 -4.09 57.74 14.26
CA GLN A 254 -4.45 56.43 14.81
C GLN A 254 -5.13 55.56 13.75
N VAL A 255 -6.12 56.10 13.02
CA VAL A 255 -6.78 55.38 11.91
C VAL A 255 -5.78 54.99 10.83
N ASN A 256 -4.90 55.89 10.41
CA ASN A 256 -3.86 55.58 9.42
C ASN A 256 -2.91 54.48 9.90
N THR A 257 -2.61 54.43 11.20
CA THR A 257 -1.74 53.41 11.79
C THR A 257 -2.45 52.06 11.87
N ALA A 258 -3.69 52.03 12.33
CA ALA A 258 -4.52 50.83 12.34
C ALA A 258 -4.72 50.27 10.93
N GLN A 259 -4.92 51.15 9.93
CA GLN A 259 -5.07 50.73 8.54
C GLN A 259 -3.79 50.13 7.96
N ARG A 260 -2.62 50.69 8.26
CA ARG A 260 -1.33 50.06 7.90
C ARG A 260 -1.18 48.68 8.53
N GLN A 261 -1.48 48.54 9.82
CA GLN A 261 -1.41 47.26 10.52
C GLN A 261 -2.37 46.22 9.92
N LEU A 262 -3.60 46.63 9.58
CA LEU A 262 -4.57 45.76 8.90
C LEU A 262 -4.05 45.29 7.54
N SER A 263 -3.47 46.19 6.73
CA SER A 263 -2.89 45.83 5.44
C SER A 263 -1.69 44.88 5.59
N GLU A 264 -0.81 45.11 6.57
CA GLU A 264 0.31 44.18 6.85
C GLU A 264 -0.18 42.79 7.26
N LEU A 265 -1.20 42.71 8.12
CA LEU A 265 -1.81 41.44 8.52
C LEU A 265 -2.48 40.74 7.33
N GLN A 266 -3.14 41.48 6.45
CA GLN A 266 -3.72 40.92 5.22
C GLN A 266 -2.65 40.33 4.31
N CYS A 267 -1.54 41.05 4.07
CA CYS A 267 -0.43 40.52 3.27
C CYS A 267 0.17 39.25 3.89
N ARG A 268 0.39 39.24 5.21
CA ARG A 268 0.89 38.04 5.91
C ARG A 268 -0.07 36.86 5.81
N TYR A 269 -1.37 37.11 5.90
CA TYR A 269 -2.38 36.06 5.73
C TYR A 269 -2.35 35.49 4.31
N GLU A 270 -2.28 36.34 3.29
CA GLU A 270 -2.18 35.91 1.89
C GLU A 270 -0.91 35.10 1.61
N GLU A 271 0.23 35.49 2.18
CA GLU A 271 1.47 34.72 2.12
C GLU A 271 1.31 33.35 2.77
N LYS A 272 0.71 33.28 3.96
CA LYS A 272 0.45 32.00 4.63
C LYS A 272 -0.52 31.13 3.85
N GLN A 273 -1.54 31.71 3.22
CA GLN A 273 -2.43 30.97 2.33
C GLN A 273 -1.67 30.38 1.13
N ARG A 274 -0.72 31.14 0.55
CA ARG A 274 0.14 30.67 -0.54
C ARG A 274 1.04 29.52 -0.09
N GLU A 275 1.73 29.67 1.04
CA GLU A 275 2.59 28.62 1.63
C GLU A 275 1.80 27.32 1.88
N VAL A 276 0.59 27.43 2.46
CA VAL A 276 -0.28 26.26 2.68
C VAL A 276 -0.68 25.61 1.35
N GLY A 277 -0.95 26.41 0.32
CA GLY A 277 -1.22 25.92 -1.03
C GLY A 277 -0.04 25.16 -1.64
N GLU A 278 1.17 25.69 -1.52
CA GLU A 278 2.41 25.08 -2.01
C GLU A 278 2.70 23.76 -1.28
N VAL A 279 2.62 23.74 0.05
CA VAL A 279 2.81 22.52 0.85
C VAL A 279 1.77 21.45 0.48
N ARG A 280 0.51 21.85 0.27
CA ARG A 280 -0.54 20.91 -0.17
C ARG A 280 -0.21 20.30 -1.54
N GLN A 281 0.28 21.11 -2.49
CA GLN A 281 0.68 20.61 -3.81
C GLN A 281 1.89 19.67 -3.73
N GLN A 282 2.90 20.03 -2.93
CA GLN A 282 4.08 19.19 -2.69
C GLN A 282 3.68 17.84 -2.09
N PHE A 283 2.83 17.84 -1.07
CA PHE A 283 2.34 16.61 -0.45
C PHE A 283 1.59 15.73 -1.45
N GLN A 284 0.75 16.31 -2.31
CA GLN A 284 0.06 15.55 -3.36
C GLN A 284 1.05 14.97 -4.39
N ALA A 285 2.04 15.75 -4.81
CA ALA A 285 3.08 15.31 -5.74
C ALA A 285 3.93 14.17 -5.14
N GLU A 286 4.32 14.29 -3.87
CA GLU A 286 5.07 13.26 -3.16
C GLU A 286 4.24 11.97 -3.01
N ARG A 287 2.96 12.08 -2.64
CA ARG A 287 2.06 10.91 -2.60
C ARG A 287 1.97 10.20 -3.95
N LEU A 288 1.85 10.94 -5.05
CA LEU A 288 1.82 10.36 -6.40
C LEU A 288 3.15 9.71 -6.77
N SER A 289 4.27 10.36 -6.45
CA SER A 289 5.63 9.84 -6.68
C SER A 289 5.86 8.53 -5.91
N ILE A 290 5.51 8.52 -4.62
CA ILE A 290 5.59 7.33 -3.76
C ILE A 290 4.71 6.21 -4.35
N TRP A 291 3.47 6.51 -4.72
CA TRP A 291 2.57 5.51 -5.29
C TRP A 291 3.14 4.92 -6.59
N GLN A 292 3.66 5.75 -7.48
CA GLN A 292 4.30 5.29 -8.72
C GLN A 292 5.54 4.43 -8.44
N SER A 293 6.36 4.81 -7.46
CA SER A 293 7.54 4.04 -7.06
C SER A 293 7.14 2.66 -6.53
N VAL A 294 6.16 2.61 -5.62
CA VAL A 294 5.62 1.36 -5.06
C VAL A 294 5.02 0.48 -6.16
N GLN A 295 4.27 1.06 -7.10
CA GLN A 295 3.73 0.30 -8.23
C GLN A 295 4.82 -0.27 -9.14
N LYS A 296 5.88 0.50 -9.41
CA LYS A 296 7.04 0.01 -10.17
C LYS A 296 7.76 -1.12 -9.43
N GLU A 297 7.97 -0.99 -8.13
CA GLU A 297 8.61 -2.06 -7.35
C GLU A 297 7.73 -3.30 -7.24
N LYS A 298 6.41 -3.13 -7.10
CA LYS A 298 5.47 -4.26 -7.12
C LYS A 298 5.52 -5.02 -8.44
N ARG A 299 5.58 -4.32 -9.58
CA ARG A 299 5.76 -4.95 -10.90
C ARG A 299 7.07 -5.72 -10.96
N ARG A 300 8.18 -5.09 -10.59
CA ARG A 300 9.51 -5.74 -10.55
C ARG A 300 9.55 -6.95 -9.63
N SER A 301 8.90 -6.89 -8.46
CA SER A 301 8.79 -8.04 -7.56
C SER A 301 7.98 -9.15 -8.19
N GLY A 302 6.84 -8.83 -8.80
CA GLY A 302 6.03 -9.78 -9.54
C GLY A 302 6.81 -10.45 -10.68
N ASP A 303 7.59 -9.70 -11.44
CA ASP A 303 8.43 -10.25 -12.52
C ASP A 303 9.50 -11.22 -11.95
N ARG A 304 10.15 -10.87 -10.83
CA ARG A 304 11.12 -11.74 -10.14
C ARG A 304 10.46 -13.02 -9.61
N GLU A 305 9.29 -12.87 -8.99
CA GLU A 305 8.50 -14.01 -8.49
C GLU A 305 8.07 -14.92 -9.63
N GLY A 306 7.68 -14.35 -10.78
CA GLY A 306 7.37 -15.10 -12.00
C GLY A 306 8.55 -15.92 -12.50
N HIS A 307 9.73 -15.31 -12.63
CA HIS A 307 10.95 -16.03 -13.03
C HIS A 307 11.32 -17.16 -12.08
N LEU A 308 11.20 -16.94 -10.76
CA LEU A 308 11.44 -18.00 -9.78
C LEU A 308 10.43 -19.14 -9.92
N TRP A 309 9.19 -18.82 -10.28
CA TRP A 309 8.15 -19.82 -10.52
C TRP A 309 8.50 -20.67 -11.75
N ASP A 310 8.88 -20.02 -12.86
CA ASP A 310 9.32 -20.70 -14.08
C ASP A 310 10.54 -21.61 -13.81
N ASP A 311 11.55 -21.12 -13.07
CA ASP A 311 12.73 -21.90 -12.68
C ASP A 311 12.36 -23.12 -11.82
N MET A 312 11.39 -22.97 -10.91
CA MET A 312 10.92 -24.08 -10.08
C MET A 312 10.19 -25.14 -10.92
N GLU A 313 9.35 -24.72 -11.87
CA GLU A 313 8.67 -25.61 -12.80
C GLU A 313 9.66 -26.35 -13.70
N GLU A 314 10.68 -25.66 -14.22
CA GLU A 314 11.75 -26.28 -15.01
C GLU A 314 12.53 -27.32 -14.19
N LEU A 315 12.91 -26.98 -12.96
CA LEU A 315 13.64 -27.90 -12.08
C LEU A 315 12.79 -29.11 -11.71
N GLN A 316 11.49 -28.92 -11.50
CA GLN A 316 10.57 -30.03 -11.25
C GLN A 316 10.47 -30.95 -12.47
N ALA A 317 10.30 -30.40 -13.67
CA ALA A 317 10.28 -31.19 -14.91
C ALA A 317 11.58 -31.99 -15.10
N ARG A 318 12.74 -31.38 -14.81
CA ARG A 318 14.04 -32.07 -14.84
C ARG A 318 14.15 -33.18 -13.81
N LEU A 319 13.57 -33.00 -12.62
CA LEU A 319 13.53 -34.03 -11.58
C LEU A 319 12.69 -35.22 -12.05
N GLU A 320 11.48 -34.97 -12.54
CA GLU A 320 10.58 -36.01 -13.08
C GLU A 320 11.24 -36.78 -14.24
N GLU A 321 11.98 -36.09 -15.11
CA GLU A 321 12.77 -36.74 -16.16
C GLU A 321 13.89 -37.64 -15.60
N LYS A 322 14.56 -37.22 -14.52
CA LYS A 322 15.56 -38.07 -13.86
C LYS A 322 14.92 -39.28 -13.17
N GLU A 323 13.77 -39.11 -12.55
CA GLU A 323 13.02 -40.19 -11.90
C GLU A 323 12.54 -41.24 -12.92
N THR A 324 11.97 -40.79 -14.04
CA THR A 324 11.56 -41.67 -15.14
C THR A 324 12.75 -42.45 -15.71
N ARG A 325 13.86 -41.78 -16.04
CA ARG A 325 15.09 -42.45 -16.50
C ARG A 325 15.65 -43.42 -15.46
N SER A 326 15.60 -43.07 -14.17
CA SER A 326 16.03 -43.95 -13.08
C SER A 326 15.13 -45.19 -12.98
N ALA A 327 13.82 -45.04 -13.13
CA ALA A 327 12.87 -46.15 -13.15
C ALA A 327 13.10 -47.07 -14.35
N GLU A 328 13.37 -46.52 -15.54
CA GLU A 328 13.72 -47.31 -16.73
C GLU A 328 15.00 -48.13 -16.53
N LEU A 329 16.05 -47.51 -15.98
CA LEU A 329 17.30 -48.21 -15.66
C LEU A 329 17.08 -49.31 -14.63
N LEU A 330 16.25 -49.06 -13.61
CA LEU A 330 15.90 -50.06 -12.62
C LEU A 330 15.19 -51.26 -13.26
N VAL A 331 14.29 -51.04 -14.23
CA VAL A 331 13.66 -52.11 -14.99
C VAL A 331 14.70 -52.91 -15.79
N GLN A 332 15.65 -52.23 -16.44
CA GLN A 332 16.74 -52.90 -17.18
C GLN A 332 17.63 -53.76 -16.26
N VAL A 333 18.05 -53.21 -15.11
CA VAL A 333 18.86 -53.96 -14.12
C VAL A 333 18.10 -55.20 -13.63
N ASN A 334 16.81 -55.07 -13.32
CA ASN A 334 15.98 -56.20 -12.91
C ASN A 334 15.88 -57.27 -14.01
N LEU A 335 15.77 -56.87 -15.28
CA LEU A 335 15.76 -57.82 -16.40
C LEU A 335 17.08 -58.57 -16.51
N LEU A 336 18.21 -57.86 -16.40
CA LEU A 336 19.54 -58.47 -16.42
C LEU A 336 19.79 -59.39 -15.22
N GLN A 337 19.31 -59.03 -14.04
CA GLN A 337 19.40 -59.89 -12.86
C GLN A 337 18.59 -61.18 -13.07
N LYS A 338 17.39 -61.10 -13.64
CA LYS A 338 16.55 -62.27 -13.97
C LYS A 338 17.23 -63.17 -15.02
N SER A 339 17.80 -62.59 -16.07
CA SER A 339 18.49 -63.38 -17.11
C SER A 339 19.76 -64.04 -16.56
N LEU A 340 20.50 -63.37 -15.68
CA LEU A 340 21.66 -63.95 -15.00
C LEU A 340 21.27 -65.15 -14.12
N LEU A 341 20.16 -65.04 -13.37
CA LEU A 341 19.64 -66.15 -12.57
C LEU A 341 19.24 -67.34 -13.45
N SER A 342 18.52 -67.09 -14.55
CA SER A 342 18.15 -68.13 -15.52
C SER A 342 19.39 -68.79 -16.13
N LEU A 343 20.40 -68.01 -16.51
CA LEU A 343 21.66 -68.56 -17.04
C LEU A 343 22.36 -69.45 -16.02
N HIS A 344 22.35 -69.07 -14.74
CA HIS A 344 22.91 -69.88 -13.66
C HIS A 344 22.14 -71.19 -13.44
N GLU A 345 20.80 -71.17 -13.57
CA GLU A 345 19.97 -72.37 -13.55
C GLU A 345 20.29 -73.30 -14.74
N GLU A 346 20.46 -72.75 -15.95
CA GLU A 346 20.86 -73.54 -17.12
C GLU A 346 22.28 -74.12 -16.96
N GLN A 347 23.24 -73.35 -16.44
CA GLN A 347 24.57 -73.87 -16.12
C GLN A 347 24.51 -75.06 -15.15
N LYS A 348 23.67 -74.99 -14.10
CA LYS A 348 23.46 -76.12 -13.20
C LYS A 348 22.91 -77.34 -13.95
N ARG A 349 21.93 -77.16 -14.84
CA ARG A 349 21.40 -78.26 -15.66
C ARG A 349 22.48 -78.88 -16.54
N VAL A 350 23.30 -78.06 -17.21
CA VAL A 350 24.44 -78.53 -18.02
C VAL A 350 25.41 -79.33 -17.16
N THR A 351 25.81 -78.84 -15.98
CA THR A 351 26.75 -79.59 -15.12
C THR A 351 26.19 -80.93 -14.65
N ILE A 352 24.88 -81.04 -14.40
CA ILE A 352 24.22 -82.31 -14.06
C ILE A 352 24.25 -83.26 -15.26
N LEU A 353 23.93 -82.76 -16.45
CA LEU A 353 23.98 -83.55 -17.68
C LEU A 353 25.41 -84.01 -18.00
N GLU A 354 26.42 -83.15 -17.83
CA GLU A 354 27.83 -83.50 -17.99
C GLU A 354 28.25 -84.61 -17.02
N GLN A 355 27.86 -84.51 -15.75
CA GLN A 355 28.10 -85.57 -14.76
C GLN A 355 27.42 -86.89 -15.18
N GLN A 356 26.17 -86.83 -15.65
CA GLN A 356 25.43 -88.00 -16.12
C GLN A 356 26.09 -88.65 -17.35
N ILE A 357 26.57 -87.84 -18.29
CA ILE A 357 27.34 -88.31 -19.45
C ILE A 357 28.64 -88.97 -18.99
N GLN A 358 29.35 -88.38 -18.03
CA GLN A 358 30.62 -88.92 -17.55
C GLN A 358 30.46 -90.24 -16.78
N VAL A 359 29.40 -90.38 -15.97
CA VAL A 359 29.04 -91.66 -15.33
C VAL A 359 28.72 -92.69 -16.39
N SER A 360 27.83 -92.37 -17.35
CA SER A 360 27.48 -93.29 -18.43
C SER A 360 28.70 -93.72 -19.25
N ALA A 361 29.64 -92.82 -19.51
CA ALA A 361 30.89 -93.13 -20.21
C ALA A 361 31.79 -94.06 -19.40
N LYS A 362 31.88 -93.87 -18.07
CA LYS A 362 32.63 -94.78 -17.18
C LYS A 362 31.98 -96.16 -17.11
N ASP A 363 30.66 -96.22 -16.97
CA ASP A 363 29.93 -97.49 -16.97
C ASP A 363 30.18 -98.26 -18.28
N LEU A 364 30.19 -97.57 -19.43
CA LEU A 364 30.56 -98.18 -20.72
C LEU A 364 32.03 -98.66 -20.77
N GLU A 365 32.97 -97.96 -20.15
CA GLU A 365 34.37 -98.41 -20.05
C GLU A 365 34.52 -99.62 -19.12
N ASP A 366 33.80 -99.66 -18.00
CA ASP A 366 33.78 -100.77 -17.06
C ASP A 366 33.14 -102.00 -17.71
N GLU A 367 32.00 -101.86 -18.38
CA GLU A 367 31.41 -102.91 -19.21
C GLU A 367 32.38 -103.41 -20.30
N LYS A 368 33.17 -102.51 -20.89
CA LYS A 368 34.22 -102.89 -21.85
C LYS A 368 35.35 -103.69 -21.19
N ARG A 369 35.77 -103.33 -19.96
CA ARG A 369 36.76 -104.10 -19.17
C ARG A 369 36.20 -105.46 -18.79
N ASP A 370 34.94 -105.53 -18.39
CA ASP A 370 34.23 -106.77 -18.06
C ASP A 370 34.11 -107.68 -19.29
N CYS A 371 33.74 -107.13 -20.45
CA CYS A 371 33.76 -107.85 -21.73
C CYS A 371 35.16 -108.37 -22.05
N GLN A 372 36.21 -107.56 -21.89
CA GLN A 372 37.60 -108.00 -22.10
C GLN A 372 38.03 -109.08 -21.10
N TYR A 373 37.64 -108.97 -19.83
CA TYR A 373 37.92 -109.96 -18.80
C TYR A 373 37.22 -111.30 -19.10
N LEU A 374 35.94 -111.26 -19.46
CA LEU A 374 35.18 -112.43 -19.91
C LEU A 374 35.81 -113.04 -21.17
N GLN A 375 36.23 -112.21 -22.12
CA GLN A 375 36.94 -112.66 -23.33
C GLN A 375 38.26 -113.35 -22.98
N GLN A 376 39.03 -112.83 -22.00
CA GLN A 376 40.25 -113.47 -21.51
C GLN A 376 39.96 -114.78 -20.75
N GLN A 377 38.92 -114.83 -19.92
CA GLN A 377 38.48 -116.05 -19.24
C GLN A 377 38.05 -117.13 -20.24
N LEU A 378 37.34 -116.76 -21.31
CA LEU A 378 37.02 -117.66 -22.41
C LEU A 378 38.28 -118.17 -23.13
N HIS A 379 39.26 -117.29 -23.39
CA HIS A 379 40.56 -117.72 -23.94
C HIS A 379 41.33 -118.64 -22.99
N LYS A 380 41.20 -118.44 -21.67
CA LYS A 380 41.87 -119.26 -20.66
C LYS A 380 41.21 -120.64 -20.54
N ARG A 381 39.88 -120.71 -20.57
CA ARG A 381 39.11 -121.96 -20.64
C ARG A 381 39.34 -122.70 -21.97
N SER A 382 39.50 -121.96 -23.06
CA SER A 382 39.90 -122.49 -24.37
C SER A 382 41.35 -123.02 -24.37
N LYS A 383 42.26 -122.40 -23.59
CA LYS A 383 43.60 -122.93 -23.34
C LYS A 383 43.64 -124.15 -22.40
N GLU A 384 42.68 -124.28 -21.48
CA GLU A 384 42.52 -125.47 -20.62
C GLU A 384 41.86 -126.65 -21.35
N SER A 385 41.33 -126.43 -22.55
CA SER A 385 40.76 -127.46 -23.42
C SER A 385 41.55 -127.66 -24.72
N VAL A 386 42.88 -127.70 -24.71
CA VAL A 386 43.65 -128.22 -25.86
C VAL A 386 44.95 -128.95 -25.44
N THR A 387 44.83 -130.25 -25.16
CA THR A 387 45.84 -131.25 -25.57
C THR A 387 45.14 -132.46 -26.17
N SER A 388 44.74 -132.34 -27.44
CA SER A 388 44.57 -133.43 -28.42
C SER A 388 44.15 -132.81 -29.75
N HIS A 389 44.94 -133.07 -30.79
CA HIS A 389 44.80 -132.58 -32.16
C HIS A 389 43.38 -132.67 -32.76
N SER A 390 42.99 -131.64 -33.52
CA SER A 390 42.83 -131.78 -34.98
C SER A 390 42.65 -130.40 -35.64
N GLN A 391 43.17 -130.30 -36.85
CA GLN A 391 43.01 -129.19 -37.78
C GLN A 391 41.53 -128.99 -38.19
N VAL A 392 41.28 -127.86 -38.88
CA VAL A 392 40.11 -127.48 -39.71
C VAL A 392 39.27 -126.34 -39.08
N PRO A 393 38.84 -125.29 -39.82
CA PRO A 393 39.56 -124.44 -40.78
C PRO A 393 39.27 -122.92 -40.52
N LYS A 394 39.96 -122.01 -41.22
CA LYS A 394 39.48 -120.61 -41.34
C LYS A 394 38.19 -120.63 -42.17
N LEU A 395 37.03 -120.57 -41.52
CA LEU A 395 35.73 -120.36 -42.16
C LEU A 395 35.05 -119.20 -41.46
N LEU A 396 35.19 -118.01 -42.06
CA LEU A 396 34.22 -116.92 -42.20
C LEU A 396 34.97 -115.79 -42.94
N ASP A 397 35.41 -116.09 -44.17
CA ASP A 397 35.92 -115.13 -45.17
C ASP A 397 35.21 -115.44 -46.50
N GLU A 398 33.87 -115.47 -46.50
CA GLU A 398 33.04 -115.64 -47.70
C GLU A 398 31.75 -114.78 -47.68
N SER A 399 31.84 -113.57 -47.11
CA SER A 399 30.82 -112.54 -47.35
C SER A 399 31.36 -111.57 -48.42
N PHE A 400 30.60 -111.43 -49.51
CA PHE A 400 30.82 -110.40 -50.51
C PHE A 400 29.88 -109.23 -50.22
N LEU A 401 30.41 -108.01 -50.25
CA LEU A 401 29.61 -106.78 -50.22
C LEU A 401 29.37 -106.36 -51.67
N GLU A 402 28.12 -106.04 -51.98
CA GLU A 402 27.72 -105.64 -53.34
C GLU A 402 27.57 -104.13 -53.44
N CYS A 403 28.02 -103.57 -54.56
CA CYS A 403 27.66 -102.20 -54.92
C CYS A 403 26.16 -102.14 -55.26
N PRO A 404 25.34 -101.27 -54.62
CA PRO A 404 23.92 -101.19 -54.90
C PRO A 404 23.59 -100.78 -56.35
N SER A 405 24.49 -100.02 -57.01
CA SER A 405 24.28 -99.50 -58.36
C SER A 405 24.62 -100.51 -59.47
N CYS A 406 25.74 -101.24 -59.36
CA CYS A 406 26.20 -102.15 -60.44
C CYS A 406 26.29 -103.63 -60.03
N ARG A 407 26.00 -103.97 -58.77
CA ARG A 407 26.07 -105.33 -58.20
C ARG A 407 27.44 -106.02 -58.32
N ALA A 408 28.52 -105.26 -58.50
CA ALA A 408 29.86 -105.79 -58.43
C ALA A 408 30.15 -106.32 -57.01
N GLN A 409 30.63 -107.55 -56.93
CA GLN A 409 30.88 -108.26 -55.67
C GLN A 409 32.31 -108.04 -55.20
N TYR A 410 32.45 -107.52 -53.98
CA TYR A 410 33.74 -107.29 -53.34
C TYR A 410 33.88 -108.15 -52.09
N PRO A 411 34.97 -108.90 -51.92
CA PRO A 411 35.22 -109.62 -50.67
C PRO A 411 35.25 -108.65 -49.48
N THR A 412 34.63 -109.00 -48.36
CA THR A 412 34.53 -108.12 -47.16
C THR A 412 35.89 -107.57 -46.70
N ARG A 413 36.98 -108.34 -46.88
CA ARG A 413 38.36 -107.94 -46.59
C ARG A 413 38.88 -106.74 -47.42
N HIS A 414 38.23 -106.41 -48.54
CA HIS A 414 38.53 -105.25 -49.40
C HIS A 414 37.43 -104.17 -49.34
N HIS A 415 36.73 -103.99 -48.21
CA HIS A 415 35.65 -102.98 -48.09
C HIS A 415 36.07 -101.53 -48.47
N ARG A 416 37.36 -101.19 -48.35
CA ARG A 416 37.88 -99.88 -48.81
C ARG A 416 37.85 -99.73 -50.32
N GLU A 417 38.01 -100.82 -51.07
CA GLU A 417 37.91 -100.81 -52.55
C GLU A 417 36.45 -100.68 -52.99
N LEU A 418 35.50 -101.26 -52.26
CA LEU A 418 34.06 -101.02 -52.47
C LEU A 418 33.69 -99.55 -52.20
N LEU A 419 34.22 -98.93 -51.14
CA LEU A 419 33.95 -97.52 -50.85
C LEU A 419 34.51 -96.58 -51.94
N ALA A 420 35.72 -96.85 -52.44
CA ALA A 420 36.28 -96.11 -53.58
C ALA A 420 35.51 -96.35 -54.89
N HIS A 421 34.98 -97.57 -55.08
CA HIS A 421 34.10 -97.92 -56.19
C HIS A 421 32.75 -97.17 -56.11
N LEU A 422 32.16 -97.03 -54.92
CA LEU A 422 30.91 -96.28 -54.70
C LEU A 422 31.05 -94.77 -54.98
N GLU A 423 32.25 -94.21 -54.89
CA GLU A 423 32.51 -92.79 -55.24
C GLU A 423 32.46 -92.52 -56.75
N HIS A 424 32.68 -93.54 -57.59
CA HIS A 424 32.67 -93.41 -59.06
C HIS A 424 31.50 -94.17 -59.72
N CYS A 425 30.83 -95.05 -58.98
CA CYS A 425 29.67 -95.83 -59.39
C CYS A 425 28.40 -95.17 -58.83
N LEU A 426 27.93 -94.11 -59.49
CA LEU A 426 26.60 -93.53 -59.26
C LEU A 426 25.53 -94.43 -59.89
#